data_AF-A0A832GQQ6-F1
#
_entry.id   AF-A0A832GQQ6-F1
#
_cell.length_a   1.000
_cell.length_b   1.000
_cell.length_c   1.000
_cell.angle_alpha   90.00
_cell.angle_beta   90.00
_cell.angle_gamma   90.00
#
_symmetry.space_group_name_H-M   'P 1'
#
loop_
_entity.id
_entity.type
_entity.pdbx_description
1 polymer ?
#
loop_
_entity_poly.entity_id
_entity_poly.type
_entity_poly.pdbx_seq_one_letter_code
_entity_poly.pdbx_strand_id
1 'polypeptide(L)'
;MVYFIRARTHYQYALKLWQELREGKRKPDKALLREIFLQGLKALHAITEVLPSEKKLTPEEILIKILPTLREEEKKLILALKEYLLSEDSEKWEPPLAEVSQFLENVKECLSPIL
;
A
#
# COMPACT_ATOMS: atom_id res chain seq x y z
N MET A 1 16.93 6.99 -11.66
CA MET A 1 16.16 6.16 -12.63
C MET A 1 15.68 4.82 -12.06
N VAL A 2 16.50 4.06 -11.30
CA VAL A 2 16.11 2.71 -10.80
C VAL A 2 15.02 2.72 -9.71
N TYR A 3 14.95 3.76 -8.88
CA TYR A 3 13.96 3.88 -7.79
C TYR A 3 12.53 4.11 -8.30
N PHE A 4 12.36 4.92 -9.36
CA PHE A 4 11.08 5.11 -10.03
C PHE A 4 10.51 3.81 -10.63
N ILE A 5 11.38 2.97 -11.20
CA ILE A 5 10.98 1.66 -11.75
C ILE A 5 10.42 0.78 -10.63
N ARG A 6 11.09 0.72 -9.47
CA ARG A 6 10.64 -0.10 -8.33
C ARG A 6 9.31 0.39 -7.75
N ALA A 7 9.18 1.70 -7.55
CA ALA A 7 7.94 2.30 -7.06
C ALA A 7 6.77 1.96 -7.98
N ARG A 8 6.97 2.11 -9.29
CA ARG A 8 6.00 1.74 -10.33
C ARG A 8 5.69 0.24 -10.34
N THR A 9 6.67 -0.65 -10.24
CA THR A 9 6.44 -2.10 -10.21
C THR A 9 5.58 -2.52 -9.02
N HIS A 10 5.88 -2.00 -7.82
CA HIS A 10 5.09 -2.27 -6.62
C HIS A 10 3.65 -1.77 -6.76
N TYR A 11 3.47 -0.56 -7.28
CA TYR A 11 2.15 0.01 -7.53
C TYR A 11 1.35 -0.78 -8.57
N GLN A 12 1.96 -1.12 -9.72
CA GLN A 12 1.32 -1.93 -10.76
C GLN A 12 0.88 -3.30 -10.25
N TYR A 13 1.70 -3.92 -9.39
CA TYR A 13 1.35 -5.20 -8.78
C TYR A 13 0.16 -5.05 -7.82
N ALA A 14 0.13 -4.02 -6.97
CA ALA A 14 -1.01 -3.72 -6.11
C ALA A 14 -2.30 -3.45 -6.94
N LEU A 15 -2.19 -2.69 -8.02
CA LEU A 15 -3.27 -2.39 -8.96
C LEU A 15 -3.83 -3.66 -9.62
N LYS A 16 -2.94 -4.55 -10.07
CA LYS A 16 -3.34 -5.81 -10.71
C LYS A 16 -4.13 -6.69 -9.73
N LEU A 17 -3.65 -6.82 -8.49
CA LEU A 17 -4.36 -7.57 -7.45
C LEU A 17 -5.73 -6.93 -7.14
N TRP A 18 -5.80 -5.61 -7.08
CA TRP A 18 -7.05 -4.87 -6.89
C TRP A 18 -8.04 -5.07 -8.04
N GLN A 19 -7.56 -5.05 -9.29
CA GLN A 19 -8.37 -5.32 -10.48
C GLN A 19 -8.89 -6.76 -10.51
N GLU A 20 -8.05 -7.75 -10.20
CA GLU A 20 -8.46 -9.15 -10.10
C GLU A 20 -9.56 -9.36 -9.03
N LEU A 21 -9.50 -8.60 -7.93
CA LEU A 21 -10.54 -8.59 -6.90
C LEU A 21 -11.83 -7.95 -7.43
N ARG A 22 -11.75 -6.79 -8.09
CA ARG A 22 -12.92 -6.08 -8.66
C ARG A 22 -13.62 -6.86 -9.78
N GLU A 23 -12.86 -7.60 -10.58
CA GLU A 23 -13.36 -8.46 -11.64
C GLU A 23 -13.93 -9.80 -11.12
N GLY A 24 -13.87 -10.04 -9.81
CA GLY A 24 -14.35 -11.28 -9.19
C GLY A 24 -13.48 -12.50 -9.46
N LYS A 25 -12.28 -12.32 -10.02
CA LYS A 25 -11.30 -13.40 -10.26
C LYS A 25 -10.69 -13.92 -8.95
N ARG A 26 -10.68 -13.08 -7.91
CA ARG A 26 -10.27 -13.46 -6.54
C ARG A 26 -11.33 -13.03 -5.53
N LYS A 27 -11.50 -13.83 -4.48
CA LYS A 27 -12.31 -13.44 -3.33
C LYS A 27 -11.59 -12.35 -2.52
N PRO A 28 -12.29 -11.34 -2.00
CA PRO A 28 -11.72 -10.42 -1.04
C PRO A 28 -11.41 -11.23 0.23
N ASP A 29 -10.12 -11.48 0.46
CA ASP A 29 -9.61 -12.09 1.68
C ASP A 29 -8.64 -11.12 2.36
N LYS A 30 -8.53 -11.20 3.68
CA LYS A 30 -7.69 -10.35 4.50
C LYS A 30 -6.22 -10.44 4.06
N ALA A 31 -5.76 -11.64 3.71
CA ALA A 31 -4.41 -11.85 3.19
C ALA A 31 -4.15 -11.09 1.89
N LEU A 32 -5.12 -11.11 0.96
CA LEU A 32 -5.02 -10.42 -0.32
C LEU A 32 -5.03 -8.90 -0.15
N LEU A 33 -5.93 -8.36 0.68
CA LEU A 33 -5.97 -6.93 0.97
C LEU A 33 -4.71 -6.46 1.71
N ARG A 34 -4.19 -7.27 2.63
CA ARG A 34 -2.90 -7.04 3.28
C ARG A 34 -1.76 -7.01 2.26
N GLU A 35 -1.75 -7.90 1.28
CA GLU A 35 -0.75 -7.89 0.22
C GLU A 35 -0.83 -6.61 -0.63
N ILE A 36 -2.03 -6.20 -1.05
CA ILE A 36 -2.26 -4.94 -1.78
C ILE A 36 -1.73 -3.75 -0.98
N PHE A 37 -2.08 -3.68 0.30
CA PHE A 37 -1.64 -2.62 1.21
C PHE A 37 -0.11 -2.58 1.33
N LEU A 38 0.53 -3.72 1.59
CA LEU A 38 1.99 -3.82 1.71
C LEU A 38 2.71 -3.40 0.42
N GLN A 39 2.14 -3.70 -0.75
CA GLN A 39 2.72 -3.31 -2.03
C GLN A 39 2.58 -1.82 -2.28
N GLY A 40 1.44 -1.21 -1.91
CA GLY A 40 1.30 0.25 -1.92
C GLY A 40 2.29 0.96 -0.98
N LEU A 41 2.50 0.44 0.23
CA LEU A 41 3.51 0.98 1.15
C LEU A 41 4.94 0.90 0.59
N LYS A 42 5.29 -0.23 -0.04
CA LYS A 42 6.58 -0.38 -0.72
C LYS A 42 6.73 0.58 -1.90
N ALA A 43 5.64 0.87 -2.62
CA ALA A 43 5.66 1.84 -3.71
C ALA A 43 5.96 3.26 -3.20
N LEU A 44 5.26 3.68 -2.13
CA LEU A 44 5.51 4.97 -1.46
C LEU A 44 6.93 5.05 -0.90
N HIS A 45 7.41 3.96 -0.32
CA HIS A 45 8.76 3.94 0.22
C HIS A 45 9.83 4.03 -0.87
N ALA A 46 9.65 3.31 -1.97
CA ALA A 46 10.60 3.28 -3.08
C ALA A 46 10.73 4.62 -3.81
N ILE A 47 9.73 5.51 -3.74
CA ILE A 47 9.87 6.88 -4.25
C ILE A 47 10.63 7.80 -3.27
N THR A 48 10.57 7.51 -1.97
CA THR A 48 11.31 8.27 -0.93
C THR A 48 12.77 7.84 -0.79
N GLU A 49 13.12 6.59 -1.12
CA GLU A 49 14.50 6.09 -1.05
C GLU A 49 15.22 6.14 -2.39
N VAL A 50 16.27 6.97 -2.45
CA VAL A 50 17.18 7.05 -3.62
C VAL A 50 18.10 5.83 -3.71
N LEU A 51 18.48 5.26 -2.55
CA LEU A 51 19.34 4.09 -2.43
C LEU A 51 18.57 2.92 -1.82
N PRO A 52 18.68 1.70 -2.37
CA PRO A 52 18.10 0.51 -1.76
C PRO A 52 18.68 0.33 -0.34
N SER A 53 17.81 0.22 0.66
CA SER A 53 18.21 -0.38 1.92
C SER A 53 18.69 -1.82 1.70
N GLU A 54 19.93 -2.15 2.11
CA GLU A 54 20.48 -3.52 2.03
C GLU A 54 19.73 -4.52 2.93
N LYS A 55 19.02 -4.00 3.94
CA LYS A 55 18.15 -4.78 4.82
C LYS A 55 16.71 -4.80 4.32
N LYS A 56 16.06 -5.97 4.41
CA LYS A 56 14.61 -6.08 4.26
C LYS A 56 13.92 -5.35 5.41
N LEU A 57 13.33 -4.20 5.10
CA LEU A 57 12.55 -3.42 6.06
C LEU A 57 11.22 -4.12 6.34
N THR A 58 10.84 -4.11 7.61
CA THR A 58 9.52 -4.53 8.07
C THR A 58 8.44 -3.50 7.67
N PRO A 59 7.16 -3.90 7.61
CA PRO A 59 6.07 -2.97 7.31
C PRO A 59 6.01 -1.76 8.27
N GLU A 60 6.39 -1.96 9.53
CA GLU A 60 6.41 -0.90 10.54
C GLU A 60 7.53 0.11 10.29
N GLU A 61 8.73 -0.36 9.94
CA GLU A 61 9.85 0.51 9.57
C GLU A 61 9.55 1.32 8.31
N ILE A 62 8.88 0.70 7.32
CA ILE A 62 8.43 1.41 6.11
C ILE A 62 7.47 2.53 6.49
N LEU A 63 6.49 2.25 7.35
CA LEU A 63 5.52 3.25 7.82
C LEU A 63 6.20 4.42 8.51
N ILE A 64 7.14 4.18 9.43
CA ILE A 64 7.88 5.24 10.13
C ILE A 64 8.59 6.17 9.14
N LYS A 65 9.11 5.63 8.04
CA LYS A 65 9.81 6.42 7.01
C LYS A 65 8.87 7.19 6.08
N ILE A 66 7.72 6.64 5.70
CA ILE A 66 6.80 7.30 4.77
C ILE A 66 5.82 8.25 5.47
N LEU A 67 5.47 8.02 6.74
CA LEU A 67 4.51 8.85 7.46
C LEU A 67 4.90 10.33 7.41
N PRO A 68 6.15 10.75 7.69
CA PRO A 68 6.53 12.16 7.63
C PRO A 68 6.31 12.84 6.27
N THR A 69 6.32 12.09 5.17
CA THR A 69 6.19 12.63 3.81
C THR A 69 4.74 12.72 3.33
N LEU A 70 3.78 12.25 4.14
CA LEU A 70 2.36 12.19 3.79
C LEU A 70 1.55 13.30 4.47
N ARG A 71 0.45 13.69 3.84
CA ARG A 71 -0.57 14.60 4.37
C ARG A 71 -1.29 13.95 5.57
N GLU A 72 -1.88 14.75 6.45
CA GLU A 72 -2.59 14.22 7.63
C GLU A 72 -3.74 13.26 7.28
N GLU A 73 -4.46 13.55 6.20
CA GLU A 73 -5.57 12.71 5.71
C GLU A 73 -5.07 11.34 5.24
N GLU A 74 -3.94 11.32 4.51
CA GLU A 74 -3.29 10.10 4.04
C GLU A 74 -2.76 9.25 5.21
N LYS A 75 -2.16 9.91 6.22
CA LYS A 75 -1.69 9.26 7.45
C LYS A 75 -2.84 8.55 8.18
N LYS A 76 -3.96 9.24 8.37
CA LYS A 76 -5.15 8.67 9.05
C LYS A 76 -5.65 7.42 8.32
N LEU A 77 -5.77 7.50 7.00
CA LEU A 77 -6.22 6.36 6.18
C LEU A 77 -5.26 5.16 6.28
N ILE A 78 -3.95 5.41 6.17
CA ILE A 78 -2.93 4.35 6.23
C ILE A 78 -2.87 3.69 7.61
N LEU A 79 -3.00 4.48 8.68
CA LEU A 79 -3.03 3.95 10.05
C LEU A 79 -4.30 3.12 10.31
N ALA A 80 -5.47 3.59 9.85
CA ALA A 80 -6.71 2.83 9.96
C ALA A 80 -6.63 1.49 9.19
N LEU A 81 -6.10 1.51 7.96
CA LEU A 81 -5.86 0.28 7.20
C LEU A 81 -4.81 -0.63 7.84
N LYS A 82 -3.76 -0.07 8.47
CA LYS A 82 -2.77 -0.84 9.22
C LYS A 82 -3.47 -1.61 10.33
N GLU A 83 -4.22 -0.93 11.19
CA GLU A 83 -4.93 -1.55 12.30
C GLU A 83 -5.90 -2.63 11.81
N TYR A 84 -6.66 -2.34 10.76
CA TYR A 84 -7.64 -3.29 10.23
C TYR A 84 -7.03 -4.54 9.58
N LEU A 85 -5.99 -4.37 8.76
CA LEU A 85 -5.40 -5.45 7.96
C LEU A 85 -4.31 -6.24 8.70
N LEU A 86 -3.68 -5.65 9.71
CA LEU A 86 -2.61 -6.29 10.50
C LEU A 86 -3.05 -6.76 11.89
N SER A 87 -4.21 -6.33 12.40
CA SER A 87 -4.77 -6.91 13.63
C SER A 87 -5.14 -8.38 13.43
N GLU A 88 -4.92 -9.23 14.43
CA GLU A 88 -5.33 -10.64 14.40
C GLU A 88 -6.82 -10.83 14.71
N ASP A 89 -7.44 -9.88 15.41
CA ASP A 89 -8.81 -9.98 15.89
C ASP A 89 -9.82 -9.28 14.98
N SER A 90 -10.72 -10.06 14.36
CA SER A 90 -12.05 -9.56 14.03
C SER A 90 -13.04 -10.72 13.86
N GLU A 91 -13.95 -10.92 14.82
CA GLU A 91 -15.11 -11.82 14.74
C GLU A 91 -16.08 -11.44 13.61
N LYS A 92 -15.99 -10.20 13.09
CA LYS A 92 -16.73 -9.71 11.92
C LYS A 92 -15.75 -8.99 10.99
N TRP A 93 -15.21 -9.75 10.04
CA TRP A 93 -14.33 -9.21 9.01
C TRP A 93 -15.16 -8.78 7.80
N GLU A 94 -15.16 -7.48 7.51
CA GLU A 94 -15.74 -6.89 6.30
C GLU A 94 -14.62 -6.24 5.49
N PRO A 95 -14.45 -6.57 4.20
CA PRO A 95 -13.35 -6.04 3.42
C PRO A 95 -13.48 -4.52 3.24
N PRO A 96 -12.49 -3.70 3.69
CA PRO A 96 -12.53 -2.24 3.60
C PRO A 96 -12.19 -1.79 2.17
N LEU A 97 -13.05 -2.15 1.22
CA LEU A 97 -12.80 -1.97 -0.22
C LEU A 97 -12.73 -0.48 -0.59
N ALA A 98 -13.54 0.37 0.06
CA ALA A 98 -13.54 1.80 -0.22
C ALA A 98 -12.21 2.44 0.21
N GLU A 99 -11.74 2.10 1.42
CA GLU A 99 -10.51 2.59 2.02
C GLU A 99 -9.29 2.09 1.24
N VAL A 100 -9.29 0.82 0.81
CA VAL A 100 -8.22 0.26 -0.05
C VAL A 100 -8.20 0.94 -1.41
N SER A 101 -9.36 1.24 -2.00
CA SER A 101 -9.45 1.98 -3.27
C SER A 101 -8.86 3.39 -3.11
N GLN A 102 -9.29 4.12 -2.07
CA GLN A 102 -8.81 5.47 -1.78
C GLN A 102 -7.30 5.48 -1.50
N PHE A 103 -6.79 4.46 -0.79
CA PHE A 103 -5.37 4.31 -0.56
C PHE A 103 -4.59 4.15 -1.88
N LEU A 104 -5.06 3.32 -2.81
CA LEU A 104 -4.41 3.14 -4.11
C LEU A 104 -4.47 4.40 -4.98
N GLU A 105 -5.51 5.22 -4.84
CA GLU A 105 -5.60 6.54 -5.47
C GLU A 105 -4.56 7.51 -4.89
N ASN A 106 -4.43 7.57 -3.56
CA ASN A 106 -3.39 8.38 -2.92
C ASN A 106 -1.98 7.95 -3.36
N VAL A 107 -1.72 6.64 -3.42
CA VAL A 107 -0.45 6.12 -3.93
C VAL A 107 -0.25 6.54 -5.39
N LYS A 108 -1.29 6.50 -6.23
CA LYS A 108 -1.23 6.99 -7.61
C LYS A 108 -0.85 8.47 -7.68
N GLU A 109 -1.47 9.30 -6.86
CA GLU A 109 -1.18 10.75 -6.81
C GLU A 109 0.27 11.00 -6.43
N CYS A 110 0.78 10.32 -5.40
CA CYS A 110 2.19 10.42 -5.00
C CYS A 110 3.15 9.97 -6.11
N LEU A 111 2.75 8.99 -6.93
CA LEU A 111 3.55 8.47 -8.04
C LEU A 111 3.26 9.18 -9.38
N SER A 112 2.29 10.09 -9.46
CA SER A 112 1.91 10.80 -10.68
C SER A 112 3.09 11.49 -11.39
N PRO A 113 4.09 12.07 -10.70
CA PRO A 113 5.25 12.66 -11.36
C PRO A 113 6.12 11.66 -12.15
N ILE A 114 5.92 10.34 -11.96
CA ILE A 114 6.80 9.27 -12.46
C ILE A 114 6.04 8.12 -13.15
N LEU A 115 4.70 8.18 -13.20
CA LEU A 115 3.83 7.22 -13.89
C LEU A 115 3.62 7.62 -15.34
#